data_AF-A0A485AEL3-F1
#
_entry.id   AF-A0A485AEL3-F1
#
_cell.length_a   1.000
_cell.length_b   1.000
_cell.length_c   1.000
_cell.angle_alpha   90.00
_cell.angle_beta   90.00
_cell.angle_gamma   90.00
#
_symmetry.space_group_name_H-M   'P 1'
#
loop_
_entity.id
_entity.type
_entity.pdbx_description
1 polymer ?
#
loop_
_entity_poly.entity_id
_entity_poly.type
_entity_poly.pdbx_seq_one_letter_code
_entity_poly.pdbx_strand_id
1 'polypeptide(L)'
;MQQTTKLIDPAKAYAKGTGNAVPDIPDPIAKHTTEGTLGLKVKTSSGSSVLVGPLFGSSGPGPVTVGNTAAPVYNAPAAAPAVAPAAAPAPAAKSEPMLDDTETYFNNGIKQAVAKGDIDKALKLMNEAERLGSKSARSTFISSVKGKG
;
A
#
# COMPACT_ATOMS: atom_id res chain seq x y z
N MET A 1 -1.81 -16.24 9.62
CA MET A 1 -0.89 -17.26 9.05
C MET A 1 0.47 -16.59 8.85
N GLN A 2 1.56 -17.11 9.42
CA GLN A 2 2.90 -16.56 9.15
C GLN A 2 3.32 -16.96 7.74
N GLN A 3 3.43 -16.00 6.83
CA GLN A 3 3.88 -16.27 5.48
C GLN A 3 5.39 -16.55 5.49
N THR A 4 5.83 -17.49 4.65
CA THR A 4 7.24 -17.85 4.51
C THR A 4 7.60 -17.95 3.04
N THR A 5 8.79 -17.48 2.67
CA THR A 5 9.31 -17.64 1.31
C THR A 5 10.58 -18.48 1.37
N LYS A 6 10.60 -19.57 0.59
CA LYS A 6 11.80 -20.40 0.43
C LYS A 6 12.70 -19.73 -0.61
N LEU A 7 13.88 -19.28 -0.19
CA LEU A 7 14.88 -18.70 -1.07
C LEU A 7 15.85 -19.80 -1.52
N ILE A 8 16.19 -19.84 -2.81
CA ILE A 8 17.18 -20.82 -3.28
C ILE A 8 18.54 -20.53 -2.66
N ASP A 9 19.19 -21.58 -2.12
CA ASP A 9 20.55 -21.43 -1.60
C ASP A 9 21.52 -20.98 -2.71
N PRO A 10 22.41 -20.01 -2.45
CA PRO A 10 23.36 -19.52 -3.45
C PRO A 10 24.25 -20.63 -4.02
N ALA A 11 24.67 -21.62 -3.23
CA ALA A 11 25.48 -22.74 -3.70
C ALA A 11 24.65 -23.67 -4.62
N LYS A 12 23.37 -23.86 -4.32
CA LYS A 12 22.43 -24.61 -5.16
C LYS A 12 22.16 -23.91 -6.49
N ALA A 13 21.96 -22.59 -6.47
CA ALA A 13 21.79 -21.78 -7.68
C ALA A 13 23.05 -21.80 -8.57
N TYR A 14 24.24 -21.70 -7.96
CA TYR A 14 25.51 -21.76 -8.66
C TYR A 14 25.76 -23.14 -9.30
N ALA A 15 25.51 -24.23 -8.58
CA ALA A 15 25.65 -25.57 -9.11
C ALA A 15 24.68 -25.83 -10.28
N LYS A 16 23.42 -25.39 -10.15
CA LYS A 16 22.43 -25.45 -11.24
C LYS A 16 22.86 -24.67 -12.49
N GLY A 17 23.52 -23.52 -12.32
CA GLY A 17 24.00 -22.68 -13.43
C GLY A 17 25.30 -23.17 -14.07
N THR A 18 26.17 -23.84 -13.31
CA THR A 18 27.47 -24.33 -13.79
C THR A 18 27.44 -25.80 -14.25
N GLY A 19 26.28 -26.47 -14.17
CA GLY A 19 26.13 -27.89 -14.52
C GLY A 19 26.82 -28.83 -13.53
N ASN A 20 27.22 -28.33 -12.37
CA ASN A 20 27.87 -29.09 -11.31
C ASN A 20 26.82 -29.77 -10.41
N ALA A 21 27.23 -30.83 -9.71
CA ALA A 21 26.37 -31.54 -8.77
C ALA A 21 25.79 -30.56 -7.73
N VAL A 22 24.47 -30.60 -7.57
CA VAL A 22 23.76 -29.74 -6.61
C VAL A 22 24.12 -30.16 -5.19
N PRO A 23 24.66 -29.26 -4.35
CA PRO A 23 24.89 -29.55 -2.95
C PRO A 23 23.57 -29.83 -2.22
N ASP A 24 23.56 -30.86 -1.36
CA ASP A 24 22.42 -31.20 -0.50
C ASP A 24 22.41 -30.31 0.75
N ILE A 25 22.22 -29.00 0.52
CA ILE A 25 22.15 -27.98 1.56
C ILE A 25 20.70 -27.51 1.67
N PRO A 26 20.12 -27.42 2.89
CA PRO A 26 18.80 -26.86 3.10
C PRO A 26 18.72 -25.41 2.61
N ASP A 27 17.66 -25.10 1.88
CA ASP A 27 17.41 -23.74 1.39
C ASP A 27 16.99 -22.81 2.53
N PRO A 28 17.48 -21.56 2.57
CA PRO A 28 17.07 -20.59 3.58
C PRO A 28 15.58 -20.23 3.45
N ILE A 29 14.90 -20.09 4.60
CA ILE A 29 13.47 -19.71 4.67
C ILE A 29 13.37 -18.29 5.25
N ALA A 30 12.87 -17.37 4.43
CA ALA A 30 12.54 -16.02 4.87
C ALA A 30 11.19 -16.02 5.60
N LYS A 31 11.19 -15.59 6.86
CA LYS A 31 9.97 -15.40 7.66
C LYS A 31 9.44 -13.99 7.41
N HIS A 32 8.15 -13.87 7.13
CA HIS A 32 7.49 -12.58 7.01
C HIS A 32 6.94 -12.16 8.36
N THR A 33 7.13 -10.90 8.72
CA THR A 33 6.53 -10.27 9.89
C THR A 33 5.74 -9.06 9.41
N THR A 34 4.55 -8.84 9.97
CA THR A 34 3.72 -7.65 9.65
C THR A 34 4.41 -6.36 10.13
N GLU A 35 5.18 -6.47 11.21
CA GLU A 35 5.86 -5.35 11.86
C GLU A 35 7.38 -5.58 11.85
N GLY A 36 8.16 -4.51 11.78
CA GLY A 36 9.62 -4.55 11.76
C GLY A 36 10.25 -3.17 11.83
N THR A 37 11.58 -3.10 11.86
CA THR A 37 12.32 -1.83 11.90
C THR A 37 12.95 -1.54 10.54
N LEU A 38 12.69 -0.35 9.99
CA LEU A 38 13.31 0.13 8.76
C LEU A 38 14.43 1.13 9.10
N GLY A 39 15.68 0.78 8.78
CA GLY A 39 16.82 1.68 8.92
C GLY A 39 17.04 2.51 7.65
N LEU A 40 16.80 3.83 7.72
CA LEU A 40 17.09 4.76 6.62
C LEU A 40 18.36 5.56 6.92
N LYS A 41 19.31 5.58 5.98
CA LYS A 41 20.49 6.45 6.03
C LYS A 41 20.38 7.52 4.97
N VAL A 42 19.98 8.73 5.38
CA VAL A 42 19.80 9.88 4.49
C VAL A 42 21.09 10.72 4.48
N LYS A 43 21.62 11.02 3.29
CA LYS A 43 22.71 11.99 3.09
C LYS A 43 22.20 13.08 2.16
N THR A 44 22.21 14.33 2.61
CA THR A 44 21.89 15.49 1.77
C THR A 44 23.17 15.97 1.08
N SER A 45 23.19 15.94 -0.25
CA SER A 45 24.29 16.52 -1.04
C SER A 45 23.93 17.95 -1.44
N SER A 46 24.59 18.94 -0.85
CA SER A 46 24.30 20.38 -1.05
C SER A 46 24.84 20.98 -2.35
N GLY A 47 25.12 20.16 -3.37
CA GLY A 47 25.54 20.63 -4.71
C GLY A 47 24.38 21.17 -5.57
N SER A 48 23.14 20.96 -5.13
CA SER A 48 21.94 21.59 -5.68
C SER A 48 21.11 22.05 -4.48
N SER A 49 20.80 23.34 -4.42
CA SER A 49 20.05 23.96 -3.33
C SER A 49 18.60 23.48 -3.35
N VAL A 50 18.35 22.29 -2.79
CA VAL A 50 17.02 21.91 -2.35
C VAL A 50 16.87 22.54 -0.97
N LEU A 51 16.12 23.65 -0.88
CA LEU A 51 15.69 24.20 0.40
C LEU A 51 14.84 23.13 1.12
N VAL A 52 15.47 22.38 2.02
CA VAL A 52 14.76 21.48 2.95
C VAL A 52 14.44 22.29 4.20
N GLY A 53 13.28 22.96 4.15
CA GLY A 53 12.75 23.81 5.21
C GLY A 53 11.50 24.55 4.70
N PRO A 54 10.59 25.01 5.57
CA PRO A 54 9.43 25.78 5.14
C PRO A 54 9.88 27.09 4.47
N LEU A 55 9.53 27.26 3.19
CA LEU A 55 9.91 28.43 2.37
C LEU A 55 9.25 29.74 2.86
N PHE A 56 8.27 29.65 3.76
CA PHE A 56 7.66 30.78 4.45
C PHE A 56 7.40 30.40 5.92
N GLY A 57 8.10 31.05 6.85
CA GLY A 57 7.71 31.13 8.26
C GLY A 57 8.38 30.14 9.24
N SER A 58 9.17 30.72 10.15
CA SER A 58 9.73 30.18 11.40
C SER A 58 10.82 29.11 11.30
N SER A 59 12.06 29.57 11.50
CA SER A 59 13.27 28.81 11.75
C SER A 59 13.35 28.37 13.21
N GLY A 60 12.99 27.13 13.49
CA GLY A 60 13.36 26.42 14.72
C GLY A 60 13.88 25.03 14.36
N PRO A 61 14.87 24.46 15.08
CA PRO A 61 15.31 23.07 14.89
C PRO A 61 14.23 22.12 15.40
N GLY A 62 13.15 22.00 14.63
CA GLY A 62 12.08 21.02 14.84
C GLY A 62 12.30 19.80 13.94
N PRO A 63 11.87 18.60 14.38
CA PRO A 63 11.91 17.41 13.54
C PRO A 63 11.11 17.63 12.26
N VAL A 64 11.74 17.36 11.11
CA VAL A 64 11.09 17.46 9.79
C VAL A 64 10.27 16.20 9.54
N THR A 65 8.94 16.35 9.45
CA THR A 65 8.06 15.29 8.96
C THR A 65 8.26 15.12 7.45
N VAL A 66 9.00 14.09 7.05
CA VAL A 66 9.01 13.64 5.65
C VAL A 66 7.83 12.67 5.50
N GLY A 67 6.70 13.20 5.05
CA GLY A 67 5.44 12.46 5.00
C GLY A 67 4.27 13.37 4.70
N ASN A 68 4.30 14.06 3.55
CA ASN A 68 3.08 14.65 3.01
C ASN A 68 2.15 13.49 2.63
N THR A 69 1.11 13.27 3.44
CA THR A 69 -0.03 12.42 3.04
C THR A 69 -0.83 13.16 1.96
N ALA A 70 -0.24 13.28 0.77
CA ALA A 70 -1.02 13.15 -0.44
C ALA A 70 -1.17 11.64 -0.69
N ALA A 71 -2.40 11.23 -0.93
CA ALA A 71 -2.79 9.85 -1.23
C ALA A 71 -1.87 9.19 -2.27
N PRO A 72 -1.74 7.85 -2.29
CA PRO A 72 -1.23 7.16 -3.46
C PRO A 72 -2.20 7.44 -4.60
N VAL A 73 -1.84 8.40 -5.45
CA VAL A 73 -2.43 8.56 -6.77
C VAL A 73 -1.86 7.41 -7.60
N TYR A 74 -2.65 6.35 -7.73
CA TYR A 74 -2.48 5.39 -8.81
C TYR A 74 -2.88 6.11 -10.12
N ASN A 75 -1.95 6.87 -10.69
CA ASN A 75 -2.03 7.21 -12.10
C ASN A 75 -1.69 5.94 -12.90
N ALA A 76 -2.71 5.11 -13.14
CA ALA A 76 -2.71 4.34 -14.38
C ALA A 76 -2.97 5.35 -15.53
N PRO A 77 -2.16 5.37 -16.60
CA PRO A 77 -2.26 6.39 -17.63
C PRO A 77 -3.58 6.29 -18.39
N ALA A 78 -4.32 7.41 -18.43
CA ALA A 78 -5.33 7.66 -19.43
C ALA A 78 -4.64 8.18 -20.70
N ALA A 79 -4.71 7.38 -21.78
CA ALA A 79 -4.45 7.83 -23.14
C ALA A 79 -5.74 7.67 -23.95
N ALA A 80 -6.11 8.71 -24.69
CA ALA A 80 -7.16 8.71 -25.72
C ALA A 80 -6.61 9.42 -26.96
N PRO A 81 -7.15 9.24 -28.18
CA PRO A 81 -7.79 8.06 -28.79
C PRO A 81 -7.16 7.70 -30.17
N ALA A 82 -7.18 6.42 -30.57
CA ALA A 82 -6.99 6.03 -31.98
C ALA A 82 -7.56 4.62 -32.27
N VAL A 83 -8.62 4.61 -33.10
CA VAL A 83 -9.14 3.56 -34.02
C VAL A 83 -9.19 2.07 -33.61
N ALA A 84 -10.42 1.54 -33.63
CA ALA A 84 -10.98 0.17 -33.58
C ALA A 84 -10.16 -0.97 -34.28
N PRO A 85 -10.35 -2.28 -33.94
CA PRO A 85 -11.65 -2.92 -33.69
C PRO A 85 -11.79 -3.87 -32.48
N ALA A 86 -13.04 -3.92 -32.02
CA ALA A 86 -13.73 -4.90 -31.18
C ALA A 86 -12.93 -6.10 -30.61
N ALA A 87 -12.86 -6.16 -29.28
CA ALA A 87 -12.76 -7.41 -28.52
C ALA A 87 -13.64 -7.33 -27.26
N ALA A 88 -14.30 -8.44 -27.00
CA ALA A 88 -15.41 -8.71 -26.08
C ALA A 88 -15.20 -8.28 -24.59
N PRO A 89 -16.29 -8.12 -23.80
CA PRO A 89 -16.20 -7.76 -22.39
C PRO A 89 -15.49 -8.85 -21.59
N ALA A 90 -14.32 -8.53 -21.02
CA ALA A 90 -13.63 -9.44 -20.11
C ALA A 90 -14.32 -9.41 -18.73
N PRO A 91 -14.40 -10.56 -18.05
CA PRO A 91 -15.43 -10.84 -17.05
C PRO A 91 -15.17 -10.08 -15.75
N ALA A 92 -16.26 -9.68 -15.08
CA ALA A 92 -16.24 -9.31 -13.66
C ALA A 92 -15.46 -10.37 -12.88
N ALA A 93 -14.24 -10.01 -12.47
CA ALA A 93 -13.45 -10.83 -11.58
C ALA A 93 -14.28 -11.07 -10.33
N LYS A 94 -14.46 -12.35 -9.99
CA LYS A 94 -15.16 -12.79 -8.81
C LYS A 94 -14.64 -11.98 -7.62
N SER A 95 -15.57 -11.45 -6.84
CA SER A 95 -15.34 -10.82 -5.55
C SER A 95 -14.70 -11.84 -4.61
N GLU A 96 -13.38 -11.99 -4.72
CA GLU A 96 -12.61 -12.59 -3.65
C GLU A 96 -12.81 -11.67 -2.45
N PRO A 97 -13.23 -12.20 -1.28
CA PRO A 97 -13.40 -11.39 -0.10
C PRO A 97 -12.09 -10.64 0.15
N MET A 98 -12.20 -9.32 0.29
CA MET A 98 -11.08 -8.47 0.67
C MET A 98 -10.28 -9.11 1.79
N LEU A 99 -8.96 -9.05 1.71
CA LEU A 99 -8.08 -9.50 2.79
C LEU A 99 -8.43 -8.76 4.09
N ASP A 100 -8.41 -9.45 5.23
CA ASP A 100 -8.79 -8.87 6.54
C ASP A 100 -8.00 -7.57 6.85
N ASP A 101 -6.73 -7.51 6.45
CA ASP A 101 -5.87 -6.32 6.58
C ASP A 101 -6.39 -5.13 5.76
N THR A 102 -6.87 -5.41 4.54
CA THR A 102 -7.47 -4.38 3.67
C THR A 102 -8.80 -3.89 4.25
N GLU A 103 -9.62 -4.80 4.79
CA GLU A 103 -10.89 -4.45 5.44
C GLU A 103 -10.67 -3.57 6.66
N THR A 104 -9.67 -3.90 7.49
CA THR A 104 -9.26 -3.10 8.64
C THR A 104 -8.81 -1.70 8.22
N TYR A 105 -8.03 -1.58 7.15
CA TYR A 105 -7.57 -0.29 6.62
C TYR A 105 -8.73 0.62 6.23
N PHE A 106 -9.69 0.14 5.44
CA PHE A 106 -10.86 0.94 5.04
C PHE A 106 -11.75 1.28 6.22
N ASN A 107 -12.01 0.33 7.13
CA ASN A 107 -12.80 0.58 8.33
C ASN A 107 -12.19 1.66 9.23
N ASN A 108 -10.86 1.66 9.40
CA ASN A 108 -10.16 2.71 10.14
C ASN A 108 -10.24 4.05 9.43
N GLY A 109 -10.03 4.08 8.10
CA GLY A 109 -10.15 5.29 7.31
C GLY A 109 -11.55 5.91 7.37
N ILE A 110 -12.60 5.08 7.31
CA ILE A 110 -14.00 5.49 7.46
C ILE A 110 -14.24 6.11 8.84
N LYS A 111 -13.84 5.44 9.93
CA LYS A 111 -13.95 5.95 11.31
C LYS A 111 -13.26 7.30 11.47
N GLN A 112 -12.04 7.42 10.97
CA GLN A 112 -11.25 8.66 11.07
C GLN A 112 -11.87 9.81 10.29
N ALA A 113 -12.32 9.56 9.06
CA ALA A 113 -12.95 10.58 8.23
C ALA A 113 -14.27 11.07 8.86
N VAL A 114 -15.10 10.16 9.37
CA VAL A 114 -16.32 10.53 10.09
C VAL A 114 -16.03 11.31 11.36
N ALA A 115 -15.07 10.87 12.17
CA ALA A 115 -14.65 11.60 13.38
C ALA A 115 -14.23 13.05 13.05
N LYS A 116 -13.47 13.25 11.96
CA LYS A 116 -13.06 14.56 11.47
C LYS A 116 -14.19 15.39 10.85
N GLY A 117 -15.30 14.77 10.46
CA GLY A 117 -16.43 15.44 9.80
C GLY A 117 -16.32 15.46 8.28
N ASP A 118 -15.32 14.77 7.74
CA ASP A 118 -15.10 14.60 6.30
C ASP A 118 -16.03 13.50 5.77
N ILE A 119 -17.35 13.75 5.78
CA ILE A 119 -18.35 12.75 5.38
C ILE A 119 -18.16 12.33 3.92
N ASP A 120 -17.79 13.26 3.03
CA ASP A 120 -17.50 12.97 1.61
C ASP A 120 -16.35 11.97 1.44
N LYS A 121 -15.29 12.13 2.24
CA LYS A 121 -14.14 11.23 2.22
C LYS A 121 -14.50 9.86 2.79
N ALA A 122 -15.29 9.83 3.87
CA ALA A 122 -15.79 8.60 4.46
C ALA A 122 -16.68 7.83 3.46
N LEU A 123 -17.54 8.52 2.72
CA LEU A 123 -18.40 7.94 1.70
C LEU A 123 -17.58 7.35 0.54
N LYS A 124 -16.55 8.07 0.09
CA LYS A 124 -15.64 7.59 -0.95
C LYS A 124 -14.89 6.33 -0.53
N LEU A 125 -14.38 6.28 0.70
CA LEU A 125 -13.70 5.10 1.26
C LEU A 125 -14.66 3.91 1.41
N MET A 126 -15.91 4.15 1.80
CA MET A 126 -16.95 3.12 1.89
C MET A 126 -17.24 2.52 0.50
N ASN A 127 -17.52 3.35 -0.51
CA ASN A 127 -17.82 2.88 -1.87
C ASN A 127 -16.65 2.09 -2.48
N GLU A 128 -15.42 2.51 -2.20
CA GLU A 128 -14.21 1.81 -2.66
C GLU A 128 -14.07 0.44 -1.98
N ALA A 129 -14.31 0.37 -0.68
CA ALA A 129 -14.32 -0.90 0.05
C ALA A 129 -15.44 -1.84 -0.42
N GLU A 130 -16.65 -1.33 -0.65
CA GLU A 130 -17.77 -2.11 -1.19
C GLU A 130 -17.47 -2.63 -2.60
N ARG A 131 -16.86 -1.80 -3.46
CA ARG A 131 -16.42 -2.18 -4.81
C ARG A 131 -15.40 -3.31 -4.79
N LEU A 132 -14.55 -3.34 -3.76
CA LEU A 132 -13.57 -4.38 -3.51
C LEU A 132 -14.15 -5.60 -2.76
N GLY A 133 -15.44 -5.57 -2.40
CA GLY A 133 -16.16 -6.70 -1.79
C GLY A 133 -16.26 -6.68 -0.27
N SER A 134 -15.94 -5.56 0.40
CA SER A 134 -16.14 -5.42 1.85
C SER A 134 -17.63 -5.44 2.21
N LYS A 135 -17.98 -6.28 3.19
CA LYS A 135 -19.34 -6.36 3.74
C LYS A 135 -19.51 -5.50 5.00
N SER A 136 -18.41 -5.12 5.65
CA SER A 136 -18.44 -4.35 6.91
C SER A 136 -18.36 -2.84 6.70
N ALA A 137 -17.81 -2.35 5.59
CA ALA A 137 -17.58 -0.93 5.34
C ALA A 137 -18.84 -0.06 5.52
N ARG A 138 -19.99 -0.50 5.00
CA ARG A 138 -21.27 0.19 5.13
C ARG A 138 -21.76 0.29 6.57
N SER A 139 -21.67 -0.82 7.31
CA SER A 139 -22.04 -0.86 8.72
C SER A 139 -21.14 0.05 9.54
N THR A 140 -19.84 0.00 9.31
CA THR A 140 -18.85 0.87 9.97
C THR A 140 -19.13 2.34 9.71
N PHE A 141 -19.47 2.72 8.48
CA PHE A 141 -19.84 4.09 8.14
C PHE A 141 -21.08 4.55 8.93
N ILE A 142 -22.18 3.78 8.86
CA ILE A 142 -23.45 4.12 9.53
C ILE A 142 -23.27 4.25 11.05
N SER A 143 -22.57 3.31 11.69
CA SER A 143 -22.30 3.36 13.13
C SER A 143 -21.43 4.56 13.51
N SER A 144 -20.43 4.90 12.69
CA SER A 144 -19.54 6.04 12.95
C SER A 144 -20.27 7.37 12.81
N VAL A 145 -21.16 7.53 11.82
CA VAL A 145 -21.92 8.79 11.65
C VAL A 145 -23.03 8.94 12.69
N LYS A 146 -23.66 7.82 13.08
CA LYS A 146 -24.69 7.80 14.11
C LYS A 146 -24.13 8.06 15.51
N GLY A 147 -22.93 7.59 15.82
CA GLY A 147 -22.24 7.85 17.09
C GLY A 147 -21.66 9.25 17.23
N LYS A 148 -21.80 10.12 16.20
CA LYS A 148 -21.34 11.51 16.21
C LYS A 148 -22.40 12.51 16.73
N GLY A 149 -23.54 12.00 17.19
CA GLY A 149 -24.64 12.78 17.80
C GLY A 149 -24.66 12.65 19.31
#